data_AF-A0A3B3UNH8-F1
#
_entry.id   AF-A0A3B3UNH8-F1
#
_cell.length_a   1.000
_cell.length_b   1.000
_cell.length_c   1.000
_cell.angle_alpha   90.00
_cell.angle_beta   90.00
_cell.angle_gamma   90.00
#
_symmetry.space_group_name_H-M   'P 1'
#
loop_
_entity.id
_entity.type
_entity.pdbx_description
1 polymer ?
#
loop_
_entity_poly.entity_id
_entity_poly.type
_entity_poly.pdbx_seq_one_letter_code
_entity_poly.pdbx_strand_id
1 'polypeptide(L)'
;MEALLFITAAAGKINLCLRLSGVVSSPSSHEYRFVYEPMTWADAQSYCRRMNSDLATIATMEDVETLNKMAVMNNMVYTSYRTKVWTGLYRDGWKWSAGSRFSFSYWKSTEPNNNNGNEKCVLATFDALGKWEDWRCDVEKAFICSKFKPDKCNGWYK
;
A
#
# COMPACT_ATOMS: atom_id res chain seq x y z
N MET A 1 -24.15 0.67 19.67
CA MET A 1 -25.50 0.98 19.14
C MET A 1 -25.39 2.35 18.49
N GLU A 2 -25.15 2.38 17.18
CA GLU A 2 -25.02 3.63 16.42
C GLU A 2 -26.42 4.17 16.11
N ALA A 3 -26.67 5.44 16.41
CA ALA A 3 -27.91 6.12 16.07
C ALA A 3 -27.72 6.87 14.75
N LEU A 4 -28.45 6.46 13.71
CA LEU A 4 -28.57 7.19 12.45
C LEU A 4 -29.64 8.27 12.62
N LEU A 5 -29.24 9.54 12.61
CA LEU A 5 -30.17 10.66 12.51
C LEU A 5 -30.27 11.08 11.03
N PHE A 6 -31.38 10.72 10.39
CA PHE A 6 -31.74 11.23 9.06
C PHE A 6 -32.45 12.57 9.22
N ILE A 7 -31.74 13.68 8.97
CA ILE A 7 -32.41 14.96 8.79
C ILE A 7 -32.82 15.04 7.32
N THR A 8 -34.12 15.02 7.07
CA THR A 8 -34.66 15.28 5.73
C THR A 8 -34.69 16.79 5.53
N ALA A 9 -33.90 17.29 4.58
CA ALA A 9 -34.08 18.61 4.00
C ALA A 9 -34.48 18.44 2.54
N ALA A 10 -35.51 19.19 2.14
CA ALA A 10 -36.12 19.14 0.82
C ALA A 10 -35.13 19.54 -0.30
N ALA A 11 -35.25 18.84 -1.43
CA ALA A 11 -34.66 19.10 -2.74
C ALA A 11 -33.11 19.18 -2.81
N GLY A 12 -32.50 18.06 -3.26
CA GLY A 12 -31.08 17.97 -3.63
C GLY A 12 -30.26 17.22 -2.60
N LYS A 13 -30.07 15.91 -2.80
CA LYS A 13 -29.28 15.06 -1.91
C LYS A 13 -27.79 15.40 -2.00
N ILE A 14 -27.35 16.39 -1.23
CA ILE A 14 -25.95 16.54 -0.85
C ILE A 14 -25.75 15.64 0.37
N ASN A 15 -25.15 14.47 0.18
CA ASN A 15 -24.70 13.65 1.30
C ASN A 15 -23.45 14.32 1.90
N LEU A 16 -23.63 15.14 2.93
CA LEU A 16 -22.52 15.72 3.69
C LEU A 16 -22.05 14.68 4.72
N CYS A 17 -20.93 13.99 4.45
CA CYS A 17 -20.26 13.13 5.44
C CYS A 17 -19.54 14.04 6.45
N LEU A 18 -20.23 14.51 7.49
CA LEU A 18 -19.58 15.21 8.60
C LEU A 18 -18.88 14.16 9.48
N ARG A 19 -17.54 14.17 9.50
CA ARG A 19 -16.80 13.46 10.54
C ARG A 19 -16.99 14.21 11.86
N LEU A 20 -17.75 13.64 12.79
CA LEU A 20 -17.92 14.18 14.15
C LEU A 20 -16.71 13.96 15.06
N SER A 21 -15.55 13.62 14.49
CA SER A 21 -14.29 13.54 15.22
C SER A 21 -13.34 14.52 14.56
N GLY A 22 -12.87 15.52 15.31
CA GLY A 22 -11.96 16.59 14.86
C GLY A 22 -10.55 16.13 14.47
N VAL A 23 -10.42 14.93 13.90
CA VAL A 23 -9.17 14.37 13.39
C VAL A 23 -9.31 14.15 11.89
N VAL A 24 -8.68 15.03 11.13
CA VAL A 24 -8.57 14.99 9.66
C VAL A 24 -7.50 13.96 9.29
N SER A 25 -7.73 12.68 9.55
CA SER A 25 -6.95 11.60 8.94
C SER A 25 -7.90 10.74 8.14
N SER A 26 -7.89 10.90 6.81
CA SER A 26 -8.60 9.93 5.98
C SER A 26 -7.91 8.58 6.14
N PRO A 27 -8.64 7.48 6.44
CA PRO A 27 -8.03 6.17 6.41
C PRO A 27 -7.51 5.90 4.99
N SER A 28 -6.41 5.16 4.90
CA SER A 28 -5.89 4.66 3.62
C SER A 28 -7.02 4.05 2.79
N SER A 29 -7.01 4.33 1.48
CA SER A 29 -7.95 3.74 0.52
C SER A 29 -7.69 2.25 0.25
N HIS A 30 -6.73 1.66 0.96
CA HIS A 30 -6.37 0.26 0.91
C HIS A 30 -6.39 -0.37 2.32
N GLU A 31 -6.77 -1.65 2.38
CA GLU A 31 -6.41 -2.52 3.50
C GLU A 31 -5.11 -3.23 3.20
N TYR A 32 -4.20 -3.24 4.16
CA TYR A 32 -2.88 -3.85 4.04
C TYR A 32 -2.76 -5.10 4.93
N ARG A 33 -1.92 -6.03 4.51
CA ARG A 33 -1.50 -7.19 5.31
C ARG A 33 -0.04 -7.49 5.06
N PHE A 34 0.77 -7.52 6.13
CA PHE A 34 2.14 -8.00 6.08
C PHE A 34 2.18 -9.52 6.04
N VAL A 35 3.05 -10.06 5.20
CA VAL A 35 3.40 -11.48 5.14
C VAL A 35 4.90 -11.59 5.33
N TYR A 36 5.30 -12.27 6.40
CA TYR A 36 6.70 -12.33 6.84
C TYR A 36 7.48 -13.52 6.26
N GLU A 37 6.79 -14.50 5.69
CA GLU A 37 7.40 -15.60 4.96
C GLU A 37 8.03 -15.06 3.68
N PRO A 38 9.35 -15.20 3.49
CA PRO A 38 10.04 -14.58 2.38
C PRO A 38 9.74 -15.30 1.06
N MET A 39 9.46 -14.53 0.02
CA MET A 39 9.15 -15.04 -1.32
C MET A 39 9.79 -14.13 -2.38
N THR A 40 10.05 -14.67 -3.57
CA THR A 40 10.40 -13.84 -4.73
C THR A 40 9.23 -12.89 -5.04
N TRP A 41 9.48 -11.81 -5.77
CA TRP A 41 8.41 -10.85 -6.08
C TRP A 41 7.22 -11.51 -6.81
N ALA A 42 7.49 -12.44 -7.73
CA ALA A 42 6.46 -13.14 -8.49
C ALA A 42 5.64 -14.11 -7.62
N ASP A 43 6.29 -14.82 -6.70
CA ASP A 43 5.63 -15.73 -5.77
C ASP A 43 4.80 -14.96 -4.74
N ALA A 44 5.32 -13.84 -4.24
CA ALA A 44 4.62 -12.94 -3.35
C ALA A 44 3.34 -12.36 -4.00
N GLN A 45 3.40 -11.95 -5.27
CA GLN A 45 2.22 -11.53 -6.03
C GLN A 45 1.20 -12.65 -6.13
N SER A 46 1.65 -13.84 -6.51
CA SER A 46 0.79 -15.02 -6.63
C SER A 46 0.13 -15.38 -5.29
N TYR A 47 0.86 -15.25 -4.18
CA TYR A 47 0.31 -15.40 -2.83
C TYR A 47 -0.80 -14.39 -2.56
N CYS A 48 -0.55 -13.09 -2.76
CA CYS A 48 -1.57 -12.07 -2.49
C CYS A 48 -2.84 -12.30 -3.33
N ARG A 49 -2.69 -12.72 -4.59
CA ARG A 49 -3.80 -13.05 -5.49
C ARG A 49 -4.62 -14.25 -5.04
N ARG A 50 -3.97 -15.31 -4.52
CA ARG A 50 -4.68 -16.43 -3.87
C ARG A 50 -5.47 -16.00 -2.64
N MET A 51 -5.04 -14.92 -1.98
CA MET A 51 -5.72 -14.32 -0.83
C MET A 51 -6.71 -13.21 -1.20
N ASN A 52 -7.19 -13.17 -2.46
CA ASN A 52 -8.15 -12.18 -2.97
C ASN A 52 -7.69 -10.72 -2.81
N SER A 53 -6.39 -10.48 -3.01
CA SER A 53 -5.71 -9.19 -2.96
C SER A 53 -4.61 -9.12 -4.05
N ASP A 54 -3.78 -8.08 -4.08
CA ASP A 54 -2.55 -8.07 -4.88
C ASP A 54 -1.40 -7.56 -3.99
N LEU A 55 -0.16 -7.56 -4.48
CA LEU A 55 0.93 -6.85 -3.80
C LEU A 55 0.56 -5.38 -3.60
N ALA A 56 1.11 -4.78 -2.54
CA ALA A 56 0.67 -3.48 -2.07
C ALA A 56 0.78 -2.39 -3.13
N THR A 57 -0.33 -1.69 -3.36
CA THR A 57 -0.32 -0.38 -4.01
C THR A 57 -0.14 0.69 -2.95
N ILE A 58 0.79 1.62 -3.15
CA ILE A 58 1.02 2.76 -2.25
C ILE A 58 0.83 4.03 -3.08
N ALA A 59 -0.34 4.63 -2.97
CA ALA A 59 -0.79 5.72 -3.84
C ALA A 59 -0.73 7.10 -3.16
N THR A 60 -0.64 7.15 -1.83
CA THR A 60 -0.63 8.42 -1.08
C THR A 60 0.30 8.42 0.12
N MET A 61 0.47 9.57 0.77
CA MET A 61 1.23 9.67 2.02
C MET A 61 0.49 8.99 3.18
N GLU A 62 -0.86 9.00 3.18
CA GLU A 62 -1.66 8.28 4.17
C GLU A 62 -1.42 6.77 4.11
N ASP A 63 -1.21 6.20 2.91
CA ASP A 63 -0.80 4.81 2.73
C ASP A 63 0.56 4.56 3.41
N VAL A 64 1.54 5.43 3.17
CA VAL A 64 2.89 5.35 3.78
C VAL A 64 2.81 5.41 5.30
N GLU A 65 2.07 6.36 5.86
CA GLU A 65 1.89 6.50 7.30
C GLU A 65 1.20 5.28 7.92
N THR A 66 0.17 4.75 7.23
CA THR A 66 -0.55 3.55 7.66
C THR A 66 0.39 2.36 7.73
N LEU A 67 1.18 2.14 6.67
CA LEU A 67 2.14 1.04 6.61
C LEU A 67 3.24 1.16 7.67
N ASN A 68 3.78 2.37 7.90
CA ASN A 68 4.77 2.60 8.96
C ASN A 68 4.22 2.28 10.35
N LYS A 69 2.95 2.62 10.64
CA LYS A 69 2.30 2.29 11.92
C LYS A 69 2.05 0.77 12.08
N MET A 70 1.82 0.07 10.98
CA MET A 70 1.56 -1.37 10.97
C MET A 70 2.83 -2.24 10.99
N ALA A 71 3.97 -1.71 10.56
CA ALA A 71 5.19 -2.48 10.40
C ALA A 71 5.75 -2.98 11.74
N VAL A 72 5.71 -4.30 11.94
CA VAL A 72 6.38 -4.98 13.07
C VAL A 72 7.71 -5.57 12.59
N MET A 73 8.78 -4.77 12.65
CA MET A 73 10.12 -5.17 12.14
C MET A 73 10.67 -6.43 12.81
N ASN A 74 10.35 -6.66 14.10
CA ASN A 74 10.77 -7.86 14.83
C ASN A 74 10.21 -9.17 14.27
N ASN A 75 9.20 -9.13 13.39
CA ASN A 75 8.67 -10.31 12.74
C ASN A 75 9.39 -10.64 11.41
N MET A 76 10.26 -9.75 10.90
CA MET A 76 10.98 -9.90 9.63
C MET A 76 12.34 -10.64 9.78
N VAL A 77 12.48 -11.47 10.83
CA VAL A 77 13.76 -12.06 11.30
C VAL A 77 14.44 -12.96 10.27
N TYR A 78 13.66 -13.60 9.39
CA TYR A 78 14.12 -14.62 8.45
C TYR A 78 14.82 -14.06 7.20
N THR A 79 15.04 -12.75 7.11
CA THR A 79 15.72 -12.12 5.96
C THR A 79 16.96 -11.38 6.41
N SER A 80 18.00 -11.34 5.57
CA SER A 80 19.14 -10.43 5.74
C SER A 80 18.76 -8.95 5.56
N TYR A 81 17.49 -8.67 5.25
CA TYR A 81 16.93 -7.36 4.93
C TYR A 81 15.69 -7.08 5.79
N ARG A 82 15.86 -7.18 7.12
CA ARG A 82 14.80 -7.20 8.16
C ARG A 82 13.86 -5.99 8.21
N THR A 83 14.07 -4.99 7.37
CA THR A 83 13.28 -3.75 7.34
C THR A 83 12.70 -3.49 5.95
N LYS A 84 12.92 -4.41 5.00
CA LYS A 84 12.59 -4.22 3.58
C LYS A 84 11.61 -5.26 3.12
N VAL A 85 10.53 -4.82 2.49
CA VAL A 85 9.47 -5.72 2.03
C VAL A 85 9.03 -5.39 0.60
N TRP A 86 8.60 -6.40 -0.15
CA TRP A 86 8.07 -6.19 -1.49
C TRP A 86 6.77 -5.38 -1.49
N THR A 87 6.68 -4.50 -2.48
CA THR A 87 5.46 -3.79 -2.90
C THR A 87 5.04 -4.27 -4.28
N GLY A 88 3.87 -3.84 -4.76
CA GLY A 88 3.38 -4.18 -6.10
C GLY A 88 3.99 -3.36 -7.23
N LEU A 89 4.91 -2.43 -6.93
CA LEU A 89 5.53 -1.57 -7.95
C LEU A 89 6.65 -2.32 -8.66
N TYR A 90 6.64 -2.26 -10.00
CA TYR A 90 7.66 -2.88 -10.84
C TYR A 90 8.01 -2.01 -12.05
N ARG A 91 9.21 -2.24 -12.59
CA ARG A 91 9.82 -1.49 -13.68
C ARG A 91 9.30 -1.98 -15.04
N ASP A 92 8.21 -1.37 -15.48
CA ASP A 92 7.71 -1.37 -16.85
C ASP A 92 7.04 -0.02 -17.11
N GLY A 93 7.85 1.05 -17.12
CA GLY A 93 7.35 2.41 -17.01
C GLY A 93 6.73 2.74 -15.64
N TRP A 94 7.14 2.01 -14.59
CA TRP A 94 6.58 2.06 -13.23
C TRP A 94 5.08 1.81 -13.17
N LYS A 95 4.70 0.57 -12.84
CA LYS A 95 3.30 0.15 -12.76
C LYS A 95 3.03 -0.61 -11.47
N TRP A 96 1.84 -0.45 -10.92
CA TRP A 96 1.36 -1.27 -9.83
C TRP A 96 0.78 -2.57 -10.39
N SER A 97 1.11 -3.71 -9.78
CA SER A 97 0.61 -5.03 -10.17
C SER A 97 -0.91 -5.15 -10.09
N ALA A 98 -1.54 -4.39 -9.19
CA ALA A 98 -2.99 -4.28 -9.05
C ALA A 98 -3.66 -3.47 -10.20
N GLY A 99 -2.89 -2.87 -11.11
CA GLY A 99 -3.40 -2.08 -12.24
C GLY A 99 -3.63 -0.59 -11.95
N SER A 100 -3.41 -0.15 -10.71
CA SER A 100 -3.50 1.27 -10.33
C SER A 100 -2.47 2.13 -11.07
N ARG A 101 -2.82 3.39 -11.36
CA ARG A 101 -1.92 4.35 -12.01
C ARG A 101 -0.76 4.71 -11.08
N PHE A 102 0.43 4.84 -11.64
CA PHE A 102 1.58 5.38 -10.92
C PHE A 102 1.52 6.92 -10.94
N SER A 103 1.15 7.53 -9.82
CA SER A 103 1.02 8.99 -9.66
C SER A 103 1.71 9.55 -8.42
N PHE A 104 2.25 8.68 -7.58
CA PHE A 104 2.91 9.02 -6.33
C PHE A 104 4.25 8.29 -6.26
N SER A 105 5.27 9.00 -5.80
CA SER A 105 6.62 8.45 -5.66
C SER A 105 7.19 8.78 -4.29
N TYR A 106 7.79 7.78 -3.65
CA TYR A 106 8.37 7.95 -2.31
C TYR A 106 9.76 7.31 -2.21
N TRP A 107 10.59 7.53 -3.22
CA TRP A 107 11.94 6.98 -3.32
C TRP A 107 12.88 7.48 -2.21
N LYS A 108 13.83 6.64 -1.82
CA LYS A 108 15.02 7.05 -1.08
C LYS A 108 15.86 8.00 -1.94
N SER A 109 16.73 8.77 -1.28
CA SER A 109 17.75 9.51 -2.02
C SER A 109 18.55 8.54 -2.88
N THR A 110 18.89 8.95 -4.11
CA THR A 110 19.61 8.17 -5.13
C THR A 110 18.85 6.99 -5.76
N GLU A 111 17.61 6.72 -5.33
CA GLU A 111 16.75 5.69 -5.92
C GLU A 111 15.72 6.27 -6.89
N PRO A 112 15.25 5.50 -7.88
CA PRO A 112 15.71 4.14 -8.22
C PRO A 112 17.01 4.16 -9.01
N ASN A 113 18.02 3.39 -8.60
CA ASN A 113 19.37 3.43 -9.16
C ASN A 113 19.61 2.39 -10.28
N ASN A 114 18.73 1.39 -10.41
CA ASN A 114 18.82 0.31 -11.40
C ASN A 114 20.18 -0.41 -11.41
N ASN A 115 20.67 -0.85 -10.26
CA ASN A 115 22.01 -1.40 -10.13
C ASN A 115 22.24 -2.56 -11.10
N ASN A 116 23.32 -2.48 -11.88
CA ASN A 116 23.67 -3.44 -12.94
C ASN A 116 22.55 -3.70 -13.97
N GLY A 117 21.55 -2.82 -14.09
CA GLY A 117 20.44 -2.95 -15.02
C GLY A 117 19.42 -4.05 -14.69
N ASN A 118 19.44 -4.61 -13.48
CA ASN A 118 18.62 -5.77 -13.11
C ASN A 118 17.66 -5.53 -11.92
N GLU A 119 17.44 -4.28 -11.52
CA GLU A 119 16.54 -3.93 -10.42
C GLU A 119 15.19 -3.49 -10.97
N LYS A 120 14.26 -4.45 -10.99
CA LYS A 120 12.95 -4.31 -11.65
C LYS A 120 11.77 -4.34 -10.70
N CYS A 121 11.98 -4.58 -9.41
CA CYS A 121 10.93 -4.67 -8.40
C CYS A 121 11.22 -3.73 -7.24
N VAL A 122 10.21 -3.31 -6.48
CA VAL A 122 10.38 -2.23 -5.49
C VAL A 122 10.12 -2.70 -4.08
N LEU A 123 11.03 -2.32 -3.19
CA LEU A 123 10.94 -2.52 -1.76
C LEU A 123 10.49 -1.25 -1.05
N ALA A 124 9.64 -1.38 -0.02
CA ALA A 124 9.46 -0.36 1.00
C ALA A 124 10.43 -0.63 2.17
N THR A 125 11.12 0.41 2.62
CA THR A 125 12.20 0.34 3.64
C THR A 125 11.75 1.03 4.93
N PHE A 126 11.39 0.26 5.96
CA PHE A 126 10.74 0.79 7.17
C PHE A 126 11.67 1.47 8.18
N ASP A 127 12.96 1.13 8.18
CA ASP A 127 13.99 1.92 8.89
C ASP A 127 14.32 3.23 8.15
N ALA A 128 13.77 3.43 6.95
CA ALA A 128 13.83 4.67 6.18
C ALA A 128 12.42 5.29 5.99
N LEU A 129 11.55 5.17 7.00
CA LEU A 129 10.20 5.76 7.02
C LEU A 129 9.29 5.28 5.88
N GLY A 130 9.50 4.06 5.38
CA GLY A 130 8.72 3.47 4.29
C GLY A 130 9.16 3.93 2.90
N LYS A 131 10.30 4.62 2.78
CA LYS A 131 10.85 5.04 1.47
C LYS A 131 11.23 3.85 0.60
N TRP A 132 11.20 4.06 -0.70
CA TRP A 132 11.34 3.01 -1.69
C TRP A 132 12.77 2.90 -2.25
N GLU A 133 13.15 1.69 -2.61
CA GLU A 133 14.33 1.39 -3.43
C GLU A 133 13.95 0.29 -4.43
N ASP A 134 14.51 0.34 -5.64
CA ASP A 134 14.39 -0.78 -6.55
C ASP A 134 15.39 -1.88 -6.19
N TRP A 135 15.05 -3.12 -6.53
CA TRP A 135 15.82 -4.30 -6.21
C TRP A 135 15.56 -5.41 -7.22
N ARG A 136 16.41 -6.43 -7.19
CA ARG A 136 16.26 -7.61 -8.04
C ARG A 136 15.08 -8.46 -7.59
N CYS A 137 14.16 -8.74 -8.52
CA CYS A 137 12.90 -9.43 -8.26
C CYS A 137 13.06 -10.89 -7.79
N ASP A 138 14.22 -11.51 -8.06
CA ASP A 138 14.55 -12.91 -7.77
C ASP A 138 14.99 -13.13 -6.31
N VAL A 139 15.10 -12.06 -5.51
CA VAL A 139 15.47 -12.16 -4.11
C VAL A 139 14.23 -12.40 -3.25
N GLU A 140 14.30 -13.38 -2.35
CA GLU A 140 13.22 -13.65 -1.41
C GLU A 140 13.16 -12.61 -0.30
N LYS A 141 11.99 -11.96 -0.12
CA LYS A 141 11.73 -11.04 1.00
C LYS A 141 10.29 -11.17 1.50
N ALA A 142 10.08 -10.72 2.73
CA ALA A 142 8.74 -10.44 3.24
C ALA A 142 8.03 -9.42 2.32
N PHE A 143 6.70 -9.36 2.38
CA PHE A 143 5.92 -8.58 1.44
C PHE A 143 4.62 -8.06 2.05
N ILE A 144 3.99 -7.12 1.35
CA ILE A 144 2.71 -6.53 1.76
C ILE A 144 1.68 -6.85 0.69
N CYS A 145 0.56 -7.43 1.08
CA CYS A 145 -0.63 -7.50 0.24
C CYS A 145 -1.54 -6.30 0.50
N SER A 146 -2.25 -5.82 -0.52
CA SER A 146 -3.27 -4.80 -0.38
C SER A 146 -4.54 -5.10 -1.17
N LYS A 147 -5.66 -4.59 -0.66
CA LYS A 147 -6.94 -4.58 -1.37
C LYS A 147 -7.53 -3.17 -1.33
N PHE A 148 -7.97 -2.67 -2.47
CA PHE A 148 -8.68 -1.39 -2.53
C PHE A 148 -9.97 -1.45 -1.70
N LYS A 149 -10.14 -0.46 -0.82
CA LYS A 149 -11.31 -0.23 0.02
C LYS A 149 -11.81 1.18 -0.27
N PRO A 150 -12.79 1.35 -1.16
CA PRO A 150 -13.35 2.66 -1.43
C PRO A 150 -13.96 3.24 -0.15
N ASP A 151 -13.73 4.53 0.08
CA ASP A 151 -14.40 5.26 1.14
C ASP A 151 -15.92 5.17 0.95
N LYS A 152 -16.61 4.59 1.94
CA LYS A 152 -18.08 4.51 1.95
C LYS A 152 -18.76 5.89 1.92
N CYS A 153 -18.03 6.97 2.21
CA CYS A 153 -18.52 8.35 2.11
C CYS A 153 -18.54 8.91 0.67
N ASN A 154 -17.80 8.34 -0.29
CA ASN A 154 -17.72 8.85 -1.66
C ASN A 154 -18.63 8.07 -2.63
N GLY A 155 -19.84 7.74 -2.17
CA GLY A 155 -20.86 7.05 -2.95
C GLY A 155 -21.43 7.92 -4.07
N TRP A 156 -20.65 8.10 -5.13
CA TRP A 156 -21.10 8.47 -6.47
C TRP A 156 -20.34 7.63 -7.49
N TYR A 157 -20.63 6.33 -7.54
CA TYR A 157 -20.49 5.56 -8.76
C TYR A 157 -21.90 5.08 -9.14
N LYS A 158 -22.24 5.35 -10.40
CA LYS A 158 -23.57 5.22 -11.02
C LYS A 158 -24.20 3.83 -10.83
#